data_AF-A0A662EUN9-F1
#
_entry.id   AF-A0A662EUN9-F1
#
_cell.length_a   1.000
_cell.length_b   1.000
_cell.length_c   1.000
_cell.angle_alpha   90.00
_cell.angle_beta   90.00
_cell.angle_gamma   90.00
#
_symmetry.space_group_name_H-M   'P 1'
#
loop_
_entity.id
_entity.type
_entity.pdbx_description
1 polymer ?
#
loop_
_entity_poly.entity_id
_entity_poly.type
_entity_poly.pdbx_seq_one_letter_code
_entity_poly.pdbx_strand_id
1 'polypeptide(L)' 'MKFRAVIKQTGDWWIGWLVDLPGVNGQERTRGELIESLRIGAEDMLSTPIEPKEEEELVTIEVG' A
#
# COMPACT_ATOMS: atom_id res chain seq x y z
N MET A 1 2.78 9.24 -11.42
CA MET A 1 3.59 9.58 -10.22
C MET A 1 4.71 8.55 -10.08
N LYS A 2 5.71 8.78 -9.21
CA LYS A 2 6.77 7.80 -8.93
C LYS A 2 6.83 7.59 -7.42
N PHE A 3 6.84 6.33 -7.00
CA PHE A 3 6.94 5.93 -5.60
C PHE A 3 8.20 5.07 -5.41
N ARG A 4 8.88 5.25 -4.28
CA ARG A 4 9.98 4.41 -3.84
C ARG A 4 9.43 3.29 -2.97
N ALA A 5 9.95 2.09 -3.16
CA ALA A 5 9.61 0.92 -2.38
C ALA A 5 10.84 0.35 -1.68
N VAL A 6 10.67 -0.14 -0.46
CA VAL A 6 11.60 -1.10 0.13
C VAL A 6 11.07 -2.49 -0.22
N ILE A 7 11.93 -3.35 -0.76
CA ILE A 7 11.59 -4.74 -1.06
C ILE A 7 12.68 -5.67 -0.55
N LYS A 8 12.30 -6.86 -0.08
CA LYS A 8 13.23 -7.91 0.32
C LYS A 8 12.69 -9.29 -0.07
N GLN A 9 13.59 -10.22 -0.35
CA GLN A 9 13.24 -11.64 -0.44
C GLN A 9 13.42 -12.30 0.94
N THR A 10 12.45 -13.08 1.38
CA THR A 10 12.49 -13.86 2.62
C THR A 10 11.94 -15.25 2.34
N GLY A 11 12.84 -16.25 2.28
CA GLY A 11 12.51 -17.58 1.77
C GLY A 11 11.99 -17.51 0.33
N ASP A 12 10.85 -18.15 0.10
CA ASP A 12 10.18 -18.21 -1.22
C ASP A 12 9.22 -17.03 -1.48
N TRP A 13 9.35 -15.94 -0.72
CA TRP A 13 8.48 -14.78 -0.81
C TRP A 13 9.27 -13.49 -1.01
N TRP A 14 8.72 -12.60 -1.80
CA TRP A 14 9.09 -11.19 -1.89
C TRP A 14 8.11 -10.38 -1.06
N ILE A 15 8.62 -9.49 -0.20
CA ILE A 15 7.84 -8.63 0.68
C ILE A 15 8.26 -7.19 0.42
N GLY A 16 7.33 -6.25 0.38
CA GLY A 16 7.66 -4.84 0.20
C GLY A 16 6.58 -3.86 0.61
N TRP A 17 6.95 -2.59 0.65
CA TRP A 17 6.08 -1.48 0.99
C TRP A 17 6.55 -0.18 0.36
N LEU A 18 5.62 0.73 0.10
CA LEU A 18 5.92 2.06 -0.43
C LEU A 18 6.35 3.01 0.69
N VAL A 19 7.49 3.68 0.49
CA VAL A 19 8.01 4.70 1.41
C VAL A 19 7.25 6.00 1.27
N ASP A 20 6.91 6.37 0.04
CA ASP A 20 6.25 7.63 -0.29
C ASP A 20 4.72 7.55 -0.15
N LEU A 21 4.18 6.35 0.10
CA LEU A 21 2.76 6.12 0.40
C LEU A 21 2.63 5.03 1.49
N PRO A 22 2.91 5.39 2.76
CA PRO A 22 2.83 4.46 3.87
C PRO A 22 1.44 3.82 3.96
N GLY A 23 1.40 2.52 4.24
CA GLY A 23 0.15 1.73 4.28
C GLY A 23 -0.06 0.86 3.04
N VAL A 24 0.60 1.15 1.92
CA VAL A 24 0.64 0.25 0.76
C VAL A 24 1.77 -0.76 0.93
N ASN A 25 1.39 -2.00 1.23
CA ASN A 25 2.28 -3.12 1.49
C ASN A 25 1.87 -4.33 0.63
N GLY A 26 2.79 -5.25 0.35
CA GLY A 26 2.49 -6.46 -0.40
C GLY A 26 3.47 -7.58 -0.14
N GLN A 27 3.05 -8.81 -0.45
CA GLN A 27 3.92 -9.98 -0.52
C GLN A 27 3.53 -10.86 -1.70
N GLU A 28 4.51 -11.35 -2.45
CA GLU A 28 4.27 -12.19 -3.64
C GLU A 28 5.35 -13.25 -3.81
N ARG A 29 5.11 -14.22 -4.70
CA ARG A 29 6.09 -15.30 -4.98
C ARG A 29 7.24 -14.82 -5.83
N THR A 30 7.02 -13.84 -6.69
CA THR A 30 8.07 -13.25 -7.51
C THR A 30 8.24 -11.75 -7.25
N ARG A 31 9.44 -11.26 -7.55
CA ARG A 31 9.75 -9.82 -7.48
C ARG A 31 8.84 -8.99 -8.40
N GLY A 32 8.52 -9.53 -9.58
CA GLY A 32 7.70 -8.85 -10.58
C GLY A 32 6.26 -8.67 -10.10
N GLU A 33 5.65 -9.76 -9.61
CA GLU A 33 4.32 -9.71 -9.00
C GLU A 33 4.30 -8.74 -7.82
N LEU A 34 5.31 -8.74 -6.94
CA LEU A 34 5.34 -7.79 -5.82
C LEU A 34 5.30 -6.34 -6.30
N ILE A 35 6.08 -6.00 -7.32
CA ILE A 35 6.10 -4.64 -7.88
C ILE A 35 4.73 -4.29 -8.46
N GLU A 36 4.07 -5.24 -9.12
CA GLU A 36 2.74 -5.03 -9.69
C GLU A 36 1.67 -4.84 -8.61
N SER A 37 1.67 -5.69 -7.57
CA SER A 37 0.76 -5.56 -6.44
C SER A 37 0.95 -4.23 -5.70
N LEU A 38 2.19 -3.77 -5.52
CA LEU A 38 2.47 -2.44 -4.95
C LEU A 38 1.98 -1.29 -5.84
N ARG A 39 2.06 -1.44 -7.17
CA ARG A 39 1.54 -0.44 -8.12
C ARG A 39 0.02 -0.36 -8.03
N ILE A 40 -0.66 -1.51 -8.08
CA ILE A 40 -2.12 -1.60 -7.97
C ILE A 40 -2.58 -1.01 -6.64
N GLY A 41 -1.98 -1.43 -5.52
CA GLY A 41 -2.35 -0.91 -4.20
C GLY A 41 -2.14 0.61 -4.07
N ALA A 42 -1.15 1.18 -4.75
CA ALA A 42 -0.99 2.63 -4.81
C ALA A 42 -2.07 3.32 -5.64
N GLU A 43 -2.44 2.75 -6.78
CA GLU A 43 -3.51 3.28 -7.63
C GLU A 43 -4.86 3.25 -6.91
N ASP A 44 -5.16 2.15 -6.22
CA ASP A 44 -6.38 2.01 -5.42
C ASP A 44 -6.41 3.07 -4.31
N MET A 45 -5.34 3.20 -3.54
CA MET A 45 -5.25 4.16 -2.43
C MET A 45 -5.42 5.62 -2.90
N LEU A 46 -4.93 5.96 -4.10
CA LEU A 46 -5.01 7.32 -4.64
C LEU A 46 -6.33 7.63 -5.34
N SER A 47 -7.04 6.60 -5.80
CA SER A 47 -8.27 6.75 -6.60
C SER A 47 -9.54 6.48 -5.82
N THR A 48 -9.47 5.79 -4.68
CA THR A 48 -10.66 5.41 -3.90
C THR A 48 -11.22 6.62 -3.16
N PRO A 49 -12.43 7.10 -3.50
CA PRO A 49 -13.13 8.09 -2.67
C PRO A 49 -13.50 7.45 -1.33
N ILE A 50 -13.24 8.15 -0.23
CA ILE A 50 -13.57 7.70 1.12
C ILE A 50 -14.86 8.39 1.54
N GLU A 51 -15.95 7.64 1.53
CA GLU A 51 -17.27 8.07 1.98
C GLU A 51 -17.71 7.15 3.13
N PRO A 52 -17.79 7.66 4.37
CA PRO A 52 -18.28 6.88 5.50
C PRO A 52 -19.72 6.45 5.27
N LYS A 53 -20.03 5.19 5.56
CA LYS A 53 -21.42 4.69 5.59
C LYS A 53 -22.15 5.16 6.86
N GLU A 54 -23.47 4.94 6.93
CA GLU A 54 -24.31 5.41 8.06
C GLU A 54 -23.82 4.99 9.45
N GLU A 55 -23.09 3.88 9.56
CA GLU A 55 -22.54 3.34 10.82
C GLU A 55 -21.04 3.66 11.01
N GLU A 56 -20.42 4.42 10.10
CA GLU A 56 -18.98 4.73 10.08
C GLU A 56 -18.74 6.22 10.37
N GLU A 57 -17.70 6.54 11.14
CA GLU A 57 -17.29 7.93 11.42
C GLU A 57 -15.90 8.21 10.87
N LEU A 58 -15.77 9.30 10.11
CA LEU A 58 -14.46 9.83 9.71
C LEU A 58 -13.97 10.81 10.78
N VAL A 59 -12.98 10.37 11.56
CA VAL A 59 -12.38 11.19 12.62
C VAL A 59 -10.98 11.66 12.25
N THR A 60 -10.60 12.85 12.72
CA THR A 60 -9.23 13.36 12.61
C THR A 60 -8.45 13.02 13.87
N ILE A 61 -7.29 12.39 13.72
CA ILE A 61 -6.39 12.05 14.83
C ILE A 61 -5.16 12.95 14.76
N GLU A 62 -4.90 13.71 15.82
CA GLU A 62 -3.68 14.49 15.97
C GLU A 62 -2.59 13.65 16.64
N VAL A 63 -1.39 13.65 16.07
CA VAL A 63 -0.21 13.00 16.64
C VAL A 63 0.84 14.09 16.88
N GLY A 64 1.41 14.12 18.08
CA GLY A 64 2.38 15.12 18.53
C GLY A 64 3.79 14.93 17.99
#